data_AF-A0A957AN10-F1
#
_entry.id   AF-A0A957AN10-F1
#
_cell.length_a   1.000
_cell.length_b   1.000
_cell.length_c   1.000
_cell.angle_alpha   90.00
_cell.angle_beta   90.00
_cell.angle_gamma   90.00
#
_symmetry.space_group_name_H-M   'P 1'
#
loop_
_entity.id
_entity.type
_entity.pdbx_description
1 polymer ?
#
loop_
_entity_poly.entity_id
_entity_poly.type
_entity_poly.pdbx_seq_one_letter_code
_entity_poly.pdbx_strand_id
1 'polypeptide(L)'
;MTDLPTGPQLIASASRFLIEGGENEAASVLLSCTVERLWAIETDSFNPPPAMPVNVTLVGPRTAYDLVSDYQSDAHGQIRGAIAAVIPHPLWLRDINIRAGLVALEPDWHAEMVAMARGKDVNNQAPGDGADKIWNRLRFRSSTEIKIAEALEKKGVLFFPLCRARLNGPQGRVIREPDFLICHRGKWGILEVDGVPYHPPQRTTQDHERDRLFQQHGIRTVTHYDSTECYFTPEKVVSEFLAILDKAY
;
A
#
# COMPACT_ATOMS: atom_id res chain seq x y z
N MET A 1 11.02 17.28 30.52
CA MET A 1 10.28 16.08 30.09
C MET A 1 10.94 15.62 28.82
N THR A 2 11.30 14.33 28.70
CA THR A 2 11.75 13.78 27.41
C THR A 2 10.52 13.70 26.51
N ASP A 3 10.56 14.37 25.37
CA ASP A 3 9.44 14.37 24.43
C ASP A 3 9.28 12.98 23.80
N LEU A 4 8.04 12.51 23.71
CA LEU A 4 7.71 11.28 23.02
C LEU A 4 7.91 11.48 21.50
N PRO A 5 8.50 10.50 20.78
CA PRO A 5 8.58 10.58 19.33
C PRO A 5 7.18 10.66 18.71
N THR A 6 7.04 11.34 17.58
CA THR A 6 5.77 11.30 16.84
C THR A 6 5.51 9.88 16.32
N GLY A 7 4.25 9.53 16.09
CA GLY A 7 3.88 8.24 15.50
C GLY A 7 4.65 7.89 14.23
N PRO A 8 4.69 8.77 13.21
CA PRO A 8 5.46 8.54 11.99
C PRO A 8 6.96 8.40 12.23
N GLN A 9 7.54 9.20 13.13
CA GLN A 9 8.96 9.10 13.49
C GLN A 9 9.27 7.74 14.13
N LEU A 10 8.41 7.26 15.03
CA LEU A 10 8.58 5.96 15.68
C LEU A 10 8.56 4.82 14.65
N ILE A 11 7.56 4.80 13.75
CA ILE A 11 7.46 3.79 12.69
C ILE A 11 8.69 3.84 11.77
N ALA A 12 9.05 5.02 11.27
CA ALA A 12 10.18 5.15 10.36
C ALA A 12 11.50 4.70 10.99
N SER A 13 11.78 5.10 12.24
CA SER A 13 12.99 4.72 12.95
C SER A 13 13.04 3.22 13.26
N ALA A 14 11.95 2.63 13.75
CA ALA A 14 11.90 1.20 14.07
C ALA A 14 11.94 0.32 12.81
N SER A 15 11.25 0.71 11.74
CA SER A 15 11.32 0.00 10.45
C SER A 15 12.72 0.05 9.86
N ARG A 16 13.41 1.19 9.97
CA ARG A 16 14.82 1.29 9.54
C ARG A 16 15.73 0.35 10.34
N PHE A 17 15.56 0.29 11.66
CA PHE A 17 16.31 -0.62 12.51
C PHE A 17 16.13 -2.09 12.08
N LEU A 18 14.89 -2.51 11.79
CA LEU A 18 14.59 -3.86 11.28
C LEU A 18 15.26 -4.15 9.93
N ILE A 19 15.22 -3.17 9.01
CA ILE A 19 15.85 -3.30 7.69
C ILE A 19 17.36 -3.46 7.82
N GLU A 20 18.01 -2.66 8.67
CA GLU A 20 19.44 -2.75 8.95
C GLU A 20 19.81 -4.11 9.61
N GLY A 21 18.88 -4.72 10.36
CA GLY A 21 18.99 -6.07 10.92
C GLY A 21 18.67 -7.22 9.97
N GLY A 22 18.19 -6.93 8.75
CA GLY A 22 17.77 -7.94 7.76
C GLY A 22 16.35 -8.49 7.95
N GLU A 23 15.58 -7.93 8.88
CA GLU A 23 14.24 -8.37 9.30
C GLU A 23 13.15 -7.74 8.42
N ASN A 24 13.29 -7.92 7.10
CA ASN A 24 12.48 -7.24 6.09
C ASN A 24 10.97 -7.53 6.20
N GLU A 25 10.59 -8.73 6.64
CA GLU A 25 9.19 -9.12 6.82
C GLU A 25 8.54 -8.32 7.97
N ALA A 26 9.18 -8.27 9.14
CA ALA A 26 8.73 -7.45 10.26
C ALA A 26 8.72 -5.96 9.92
N ALA A 27 9.70 -5.47 9.16
CA ALA A 27 9.72 -4.08 8.70
C ALA A 27 8.50 -3.76 7.82
N SER A 28 8.17 -4.65 6.89
CA SER A 28 6.99 -4.53 6.02
C SER A 28 5.68 -4.51 6.82
N VAL A 29 5.55 -5.40 7.79
CA VAL A 29 4.39 -5.44 8.71
C VAL A 29 4.26 -4.11 9.46
N LEU A 30 5.36 -3.60 10.03
CA LEU A 30 5.34 -2.34 10.78
C LEU A 30 5.03 -1.13 9.89
N LEU A 31 5.56 -1.10 8.66
CA LEU A 31 5.28 -0.04 7.67
C LEU A 31 3.82 -0.03 7.20
N SER A 32 3.10 -1.16 7.31
CA SER A 32 1.66 -1.22 7.05
C SER A 32 0.80 -0.65 8.20
N CYS A 33 1.42 -0.32 9.33
CA CYS A 33 0.75 0.19 10.51
C CYS A 33 0.86 1.72 10.65
N THR A 34 -0.01 2.27 11.48
CA THR A 34 0.06 3.63 12.02
C THR A 34 0.03 3.60 13.54
N VAL A 35 0.57 4.62 14.20
CA VAL A 35 0.47 4.76 15.66
C VAL A 35 -0.80 5.55 15.99
N GLU A 36 -1.79 4.89 16.58
CA GLU A 36 -3.01 5.55 17.10
C GLU A 36 -2.70 6.30 18.38
N ARG A 37 -1.88 5.70 19.26
CA ARG A 37 -1.54 6.31 20.54
C ARG A 37 -0.16 5.85 21.02
N LEU A 38 0.62 6.81 21.53
CA LEU A 38 1.85 6.60 22.27
C LEU A 38 1.77 7.44 23.54
N TRP A 39 1.88 6.80 24.71
CA TRP A 39 1.73 7.50 25.98
C TRP A 39 2.58 6.87 27.07
N ALA A 40 3.08 7.73 27.96
CA ALA A 40 3.72 7.30 29.18
C ALA A 40 2.66 6.88 30.21
N ILE A 41 2.98 5.89 31.02
CA ILE A 41 2.13 5.46 32.12
C ILE A 41 2.62 6.16 33.37
N GLU A 42 1.72 6.88 34.04
CA GLU A 42 2.00 7.43 35.36
C GLU A 42 2.28 6.27 36.32
N THR A 43 3.42 6.35 36.98
CA THR A 43 3.87 5.37 37.96
C THR A 43 3.64 5.93 39.35
N ASP A 44 3.48 5.05 40.33
CA ASP A 44 3.22 5.44 41.71
C ASP A 44 4.23 6.50 42.18
N SER A 45 3.69 7.64 42.61
CA SER A 45 4.45 8.83 43.00
C SER A 45 5.39 8.57 44.19
N PHE A 46 5.12 7.53 44.98
CA PHE A 46 5.89 7.20 46.16
C PHE A 46 7.17 6.42 45.87
N ASN A 47 7.30 5.81 44.69
CA ASN A 47 8.51 5.11 44.26
C ASN A 47 8.63 5.10 42.72
N PRO A 48 8.98 6.24 42.10
CA PRO A 48 9.07 6.32 40.66
C PRO A 48 10.19 5.38 40.15
N PRO A 49 9.90 4.51 39.16
CA PRO A 49 10.93 3.68 38.57
C PRO A 49 12.01 4.55 37.90
N PRO A 50 13.24 4.03 37.78
CA PRO A 50 14.34 4.76 37.15
C PRO A 50 14.09 5.06 35.66
N ALA A 51 13.10 4.40 35.05
CA ALA A 51 12.70 4.58 33.67
C ALA A 51 11.17 4.61 33.55
N MET A 52 10.65 5.53 32.75
CA MET A 52 9.20 5.74 32.61
C MET A 52 8.62 4.80 31.54
N PRO A 53 7.69 3.90 31.91
CA PRO A 53 7.10 2.96 30.95
C PRO A 53 6.22 3.69 29.93
N VAL A 54 6.31 3.27 28.66
CA VAL A 54 5.43 3.75 27.59
C VAL A 54 4.68 2.60 26.93
N ASN A 55 3.45 2.87 26.52
CA ASN A 55 2.64 1.96 25.71
C ASN A 55 2.46 2.51 24.30
N VAL A 56 2.46 1.59 23.33
CA VAL A 56 2.17 1.89 21.93
C VAL A 56 0.91 1.16 21.51
N THR A 57 0.00 1.87 20.85
CA THR A 57 -1.11 1.25 20.11
C THR A 57 -0.92 1.48 18.63
N LEU A 58 -0.73 0.38 17.91
CA LEU A 58 -0.66 0.32 16.47
C LEU A 58 -2.06 0.05 15.90
N VAL A 59 -2.31 0.60 14.71
CA VAL A 59 -3.48 0.29 13.88
C VAL A 59 -2.98 -0.14 12.52
N GLY A 60 -3.43 -1.30 12.04
CA GLY A 60 -2.96 -1.86 10.78
C GLY A 60 -3.99 -2.77 10.09
N PRO A 61 -3.61 -3.35 8.94
CA PRO A 61 -4.42 -4.32 8.23
C PRO A 61 -4.55 -5.63 9.02
N ARG A 62 -5.45 -6.53 8.59
CA ARG A 62 -5.66 -7.82 9.26
C ARG A 62 -4.38 -8.66 9.39
N THR A 63 -3.54 -8.69 8.36
CA THR A 63 -2.26 -9.41 8.38
C THR A 63 -1.34 -8.92 9.50
N ALA A 64 -1.23 -7.60 9.67
CA ALA A 64 -0.47 -7.01 10.76
C ALA A 64 -1.09 -7.31 12.13
N TYR A 65 -2.42 -7.27 12.24
CA TYR A 65 -3.11 -7.67 13.46
C TYR A 65 -2.78 -9.12 13.85
N ASP A 66 -2.93 -10.06 12.91
CA ASP A 66 -2.72 -11.48 13.18
C ASP A 66 -1.26 -11.75 13.61
N LEU A 67 -0.28 -11.10 12.96
CA LEU A 67 1.15 -11.27 13.31
C LEU A 67 1.54 -10.57 14.62
N VAL A 68 1.11 -9.33 14.84
CA VAL A 68 1.52 -8.55 16.02
C VAL A 68 0.73 -8.96 17.28
N SER A 69 -0.48 -9.48 17.15
CA SER A 69 -1.26 -9.94 18.31
C SER A 69 -0.83 -11.31 18.82
N ASP A 70 -0.19 -12.12 17.98
CA ASP A 70 0.42 -13.38 18.38
C ASP A 70 1.81 -13.16 19.01
N TYR A 71 1.87 -13.23 20.34
CA TYR A 71 3.11 -13.09 21.11
C TYR A 71 4.16 -14.17 20.80
N GLN A 72 3.78 -15.27 20.16
CA GLN A 72 4.72 -16.33 19.76
C GLN A 72 5.28 -16.12 18.35
N SER A 73 4.78 -15.13 17.60
CA SER A 73 5.27 -14.87 16.25
C SER A 73 6.65 -14.18 16.29
N ASP A 74 7.52 -14.58 15.36
CA ASP A 74 8.83 -13.93 15.19
C ASP A 74 8.67 -12.43 14.89
N ALA A 75 7.64 -12.08 14.10
CA ALA A 75 7.31 -10.71 13.76
C ALA A 75 6.96 -9.86 15.00
N HIS A 76 6.19 -10.41 15.95
CA HIS A 76 5.89 -9.71 17.21
C HIS A 76 7.18 -9.38 17.97
N GLY A 77 8.06 -10.38 18.16
CA GLY A 77 9.32 -10.20 18.88
C GLY A 77 10.23 -9.17 18.22
N GLN A 78 10.40 -9.25 16.90
CA GLN A 78 11.22 -8.32 16.11
C GLN A 78 10.67 -6.89 16.18
N ILE A 79 9.37 -6.69 15.92
CA ILE A 79 8.74 -5.36 15.98
C ILE A 79 8.85 -4.77 17.39
N ARG A 80 8.63 -5.58 18.42
CA ARG A 80 8.78 -5.15 19.81
C ARG A 80 10.22 -4.71 20.11
N GLY A 81 11.19 -5.51 19.70
CA GLY A 81 12.61 -5.19 19.86
C GLY A 81 12.99 -3.88 19.18
N ALA A 82 12.56 -3.69 17.93
CA ALA A 82 12.84 -2.49 17.16
C ALA A 82 12.22 -1.22 17.76
N ILE A 83 10.94 -1.27 18.16
CA ILE A 83 10.28 -0.15 18.83
C ILE A 83 10.98 0.17 20.16
N ALA A 84 11.35 -0.85 20.94
CA ALA A 84 12.08 -0.65 22.19
C ALA A 84 13.46 -0.01 21.97
N ALA A 85 14.16 -0.38 20.89
CA ALA A 85 15.50 0.13 20.57
C ALA A 85 15.52 1.62 20.19
N VAL A 86 14.43 2.13 19.62
CA VAL A 86 14.34 3.53 19.16
C VAL A 86 13.64 4.47 20.15
N ILE A 87 13.09 3.93 21.25
CA ILE A 87 12.52 4.75 22.32
C ILE A 87 13.64 5.46 23.10
N PRO A 88 13.58 6.79 23.28
CA PRO A 88 14.65 7.54 23.93
C PRO A 88 14.66 7.31 25.44
N HIS A 89 15.86 7.23 26.02
CA HIS A 89 16.03 7.22 27.49
C HIS A 89 15.46 8.53 28.12
N PRO A 90 14.81 8.48 29.30
CA PRO A 90 14.65 7.36 30.23
C PRO A 90 13.36 6.54 29.99
N LEU A 91 12.78 6.57 28.80
CA LEU A 91 11.57 5.82 28.51
C LEU A 91 11.92 4.35 28.21
N TRP A 92 10.99 3.44 28.47
CA TRP A 92 11.11 2.05 28.04
C TRP A 92 9.76 1.49 27.60
N LEU A 93 9.79 0.62 26.59
CA LEU A 93 8.58 0.01 26.04
C LEU A 93 8.00 -1.02 27.01
N ARG A 94 6.83 -0.73 27.56
CA ARG A 94 6.08 -1.71 28.34
C ARG A 94 5.30 -2.63 27.42
N ASP A 95 4.28 -2.13 26.74
CA ASP A 95 3.41 -2.96 25.89
C ASP A 95 3.23 -2.38 24.47
N ILE A 96 3.02 -3.29 23.52
CA ILE A 96 2.49 -2.99 22.19
C ILE A 96 1.12 -3.63 22.10
N ASN A 97 0.14 -2.82 21.69
CA ASN A 97 -1.20 -3.28 21.35
C ASN A 97 -1.40 -3.04 19.84
N ILE A 98 -2.12 -3.94 19.17
CA ILE A 98 -2.49 -3.81 17.76
C ILE A 98 -4.00 -3.87 17.62
N ARG A 99 -4.56 -3.03 16.75
CA ARG A 99 -5.98 -3.05 16.38
C ARG A 99 -6.13 -3.06 14.87
N ALA A 100 -7.19 -3.69 14.36
CA ALA A 100 -7.54 -3.59 12.95
C ALA A 100 -8.08 -2.19 12.64
N GLY A 101 -7.67 -1.62 11.50
CA GLY A 101 -8.20 -0.35 11.01
C GLY A 101 -9.70 -0.40 10.75
N LEU A 102 -10.40 0.69 11.09
CA LEU A 102 -11.81 0.85 10.72
C LEU A 102 -11.91 1.21 9.24
N VAL A 103 -12.88 0.61 8.54
CA VAL A 103 -13.19 0.97 7.15
C VAL A 103 -14.13 2.17 7.11
N ALA A 104 -13.99 3.02 6.09
CA ALA A 104 -14.98 4.04 5.79
C ALA A 104 -16.32 3.39 5.43
N LEU A 105 -17.42 3.98 5.90
CA LEU A 105 -18.76 3.49 5.57
C LEU A 105 -19.28 4.22 4.32
N GLU A 106 -19.52 3.45 3.28
CA GLU A 106 -20.22 3.91 2.08
C GLU A 106 -21.75 3.74 2.24
N PRO A 107 -22.56 4.49 1.47
CA PRO A 107 -23.98 4.16 1.29
C PRO A 107 -24.15 2.68 0.92
N ASP A 108 -25.15 2.00 1.49
CA ASP A 108 -25.44 0.58 1.27
C ASP A 108 -24.37 -0.46 1.70
N TRP A 109 -23.37 -0.07 2.51
CA TRP A 109 -22.30 -0.96 3.00
C TRP A 109 -22.77 -2.35 3.47
N HIS A 110 -23.95 -2.43 4.09
CA HIS A 110 -24.48 -3.69 4.61
C HIS A 110 -24.81 -4.69 3.50
N ALA A 111 -25.50 -4.26 2.43
CA ALA A 111 -25.84 -5.12 1.31
C ALA A 111 -24.57 -5.63 0.61
N GLU A 112 -23.56 -4.77 0.52
CA GLU A 112 -22.27 -5.08 -0.08
C GLU A 112 -21.46 -6.08 0.73
N MET A 113 -21.36 -5.89 2.05
CA MET A 113 -20.67 -6.84 2.93
C MET A 113 -21.34 -8.21 2.92
N VAL A 114 -22.66 -8.26 2.81
CA VAL A 114 -23.41 -9.53 2.63
C VAL A 114 -23.07 -10.18 1.29
N ALA A 115 -22.91 -9.42 0.21
CA ALA A 115 -22.51 -9.96 -1.09
C ALA A 115 -21.08 -10.54 -1.05
N MET A 116 -20.14 -9.82 -0.42
CA MET A 116 -18.76 -10.28 -0.21
C MET A 116 -18.70 -11.55 0.63
N ALA A 117 -19.40 -11.59 1.77
CA ALA A 117 -19.42 -12.75 2.66
C ALA A 117 -19.98 -14.01 1.97
N ARG A 118 -20.84 -13.83 0.97
CA ARG A 118 -21.40 -14.91 0.14
C ARG A 118 -20.51 -15.30 -1.04
N GLY A 119 -19.30 -14.73 -1.15
CA GLY A 119 -18.38 -14.98 -2.26
C GLY A 119 -18.88 -14.46 -3.61
N LYS A 120 -19.83 -13.51 -3.61
CA LYS A 120 -20.38 -12.89 -4.83
C LYS A 120 -19.65 -11.61 -5.22
N ASP A 121 -18.50 -11.34 -4.60
CA ASP A 121 -17.69 -10.18 -4.95
C ASP A 121 -17.13 -10.36 -6.37
N VAL A 122 -17.36 -9.37 -7.23
CA VAL A 122 -16.87 -9.39 -8.60
C VAL A 122 -15.47 -8.78 -8.60
N ASN A 123 -14.45 -9.62 -8.70
CA ASN A 123 -13.07 -9.20 -8.70
C ASN A 123 -12.36 -9.66 -9.98
N ASN A 124 -11.85 -8.72 -10.78
CA ASN A 124 -10.94 -8.99 -11.90
C ASN A 124 -9.49 -8.53 -11.61
N GLN A 125 -9.21 -8.11 -10.38
CA GLN A 125 -7.88 -7.75 -9.92
C GLN A 125 -7.12 -9.01 -9.48
N ALA A 126 -5.81 -9.04 -9.71
CA ALA A 126 -5.01 -10.16 -9.28
C ALA A 126 -4.91 -10.24 -7.75
N PRO A 127 -5.29 -11.37 -7.13
CA PRO A 127 -4.99 -11.61 -5.73
C PRO A 127 -3.52 -12.10 -5.64
N GLY A 128 -2.55 -11.18 -5.66
CA GLY A 128 -1.14 -11.56 -5.54
C GLY A 128 -0.15 -10.38 -5.59
N ASP A 129 0.94 -10.53 -4.83
CA ASP A 129 2.10 -9.63 -4.69
C ASP A 129 1.81 -8.17 -4.35
N GLY A 130 1.78 -7.88 -3.05
CA GLY A 130 1.90 -6.52 -2.53
C GLY A 130 0.66 -5.62 -2.64
N ALA A 131 -0.45 -6.09 -3.21
CA ALA A 131 -1.71 -5.35 -3.31
C ALA A 131 -2.49 -5.32 -1.98
N ASP A 132 -1.85 -4.81 -0.92
CA ASP A 132 -2.37 -4.76 0.45
C ASP A 132 -3.23 -3.52 0.74
N LYS A 133 -3.19 -2.52 -0.15
CA LYS A 133 -3.92 -1.27 0.01
C LYS A 133 -5.29 -1.37 -0.64
N ILE A 134 -6.31 -0.91 0.06
CA ILE A 134 -7.69 -0.93 -0.40
C ILE A 134 -8.23 0.50 -0.37
N TRP A 135 -8.77 0.95 -1.50
CA TRP A 135 -9.49 2.21 -1.62
C TRP A 135 -10.70 2.00 -2.54
N ASN A 136 -11.89 2.47 -2.13
CA ASN A 136 -13.16 2.25 -2.84
C ASN A 136 -13.37 0.79 -3.31
N ARG A 137 -13.04 -0.17 -2.43
CA ARG A 137 -13.10 -1.63 -2.69
C ARG A 137 -12.17 -2.15 -3.79
N LEU A 138 -11.31 -1.30 -4.34
CA LEU A 138 -10.26 -1.66 -5.29
C LEU A 138 -8.94 -1.83 -4.55
N ARG A 139 -8.16 -2.81 -4.97
CA ARG A 139 -6.82 -3.12 -4.45
C ARG A 139 -5.75 -2.39 -5.25
N PHE A 140 -4.70 -1.98 -4.56
CA PHE A 140 -3.54 -1.25 -5.10
C PHE A 140 -2.25 -1.74 -4.42
N ARG A 141 -1.13 -1.69 -5.13
CA ARG A 141 0.20 -2.03 -4.59
C ARG A 141 0.85 -0.86 -3.85
N SER A 142 0.43 0.36 -4.13
CA SER A 142 1.05 1.56 -3.55
C SER A 142 0.05 2.67 -3.22
N SER A 143 0.42 3.56 -2.30
CA SER A 143 -0.33 4.81 -2.06
C SER A 143 -0.29 5.75 -3.26
N THR A 144 0.74 5.62 -4.09
CA THR A 144 0.89 6.35 -5.36
C THR A 144 -0.18 5.96 -6.36
N GLU A 145 -0.47 4.66 -6.52
CA GLU A 145 -1.59 4.22 -7.37
C GLU A 145 -2.93 4.75 -6.83
N ILE A 146 -3.16 4.75 -5.52
CA ILE A 146 -4.39 5.34 -4.94
C ILE A 146 -4.53 6.81 -5.36
N LYS A 147 -3.43 7.59 -5.36
CA LYS A 147 -3.45 9.00 -5.80
C LYS A 147 -3.86 9.15 -7.26
N ILE A 148 -3.40 8.25 -8.14
CA ILE A 148 -3.83 8.22 -9.55
C ILE A 148 -5.31 7.84 -9.66
N ALA A 149 -5.77 6.87 -8.90
CA ALA A 149 -7.17 6.45 -8.88
C ALA A 149 -8.11 7.58 -8.42
N GLU A 150 -7.75 8.31 -7.36
CA GLU A 150 -8.45 9.51 -6.89
C GLU A 150 -8.55 10.57 -8.01
N ALA A 151 -7.45 10.81 -8.75
CA ALA A 151 -7.42 11.78 -9.84
C ALA A 151 -8.27 11.33 -11.06
N LEU A 152 -8.28 10.05 -11.40
CA LEU A 152 -9.14 9.48 -12.44
C LEU A 152 -10.63 9.57 -12.06
N GLU A 153 -10.97 9.28 -10.80
CA GLU A 153 -12.34 9.37 -10.28
C GLU A 153 -12.86 10.82 -10.32
N LYS A 154 -12.05 11.80 -9.88
CA LYS A 154 -12.40 13.23 -10.01
C LYS A 154 -12.69 13.66 -11.44
N LYS A 155 -12.09 13.00 -12.45
CA LYS A 155 -12.30 13.29 -13.87
C LYS A 155 -13.47 12.50 -14.48
N GLY A 156 -14.13 11.62 -13.71
CA GLY A 156 -15.25 10.80 -14.18
C GLY A 156 -14.85 9.81 -15.27
N VAL A 157 -13.62 9.30 -15.23
CA VAL A 157 -13.08 8.37 -16.23
C VAL A 157 -13.29 6.94 -15.78
N LEU A 158 -13.60 6.03 -16.71
CA LEU A 158 -13.66 4.59 -16.43
C LEU A 158 -12.24 4.03 -16.36
N PHE A 159 -11.90 3.34 -15.26
CA PHE A 159 -10.61 2.70 -15.09
C PHE A 159 -10.73 1.35 -14.37
N PHE A 160 -9.74 0.49 -14.60
CA PHE A 160 -9.60 -0.83 -13.98
C PHE A 160 -8.18 -0.96 -13.42
N PRO A 161 -7.98 -0.82 -12.10
CA PRO A 161 -6.66 -0.99 -11.52
C PRO A 161 -6.31 -2.47 -11.37
N LEU A 162 -5.03 -2.82 -11.56
CA LEU A 162 -4.47 -4.16 -11.36
C LEU A 162 -5.25 -5.29 -12.07
N CYS A 163 -5.85 -4.99 -13.23
CA CYS A 163 -6.75 -5.91 -13.90
C CYS A 163 -5.99 -7.05 -14.59
N ARG A 164 -6.47 -8.29 -14.45
CA ARG A 164 -5.87 -9.43 -15.16
C ARG A 164 -6.29 -9.42 -16.62
N ALA A 165 -5.32 -9.28 -17.52
CA ALA A 165 -5.49 -9.45 -18.94
C ALA A 165 -4.97 -10.83 -19.38
N ARG A 166 -5.73 -11.49 -20.27
CA ARG A 166 -5.28 -12.72 -20.94
C ARG A 166 -4.98 -12.44 -22.41
N LEU A 167 -3.71 -12.50 -22.77
CA LEU A 167 -3.19 -12.09 -24.08
C LEU A 167 -2.60 -13.28 -24.84
N ASN A 168 -2.50 -13.16 -26.17
CA ASN A 168 -1.68 -14.05 -26.99
C ASN A 168 -0.23 -13.56 -26.95
N GLY A 169 0.68 -14.38 -26.42
CA GLY A 169 2.13 -14.16 -26.50
C GLY A 169 2.80 -15.11 -27.49
N PRO A 170 4.12 -14.94 -27.74
CA PRO A 170 4.85 -15.74 -28.73
C PRO A 170 4.82 -17.24 -28.47
N GLN A 171 4.72 -17.66 -27.21
CA GLN A 171 4.71 -19.06 -26.77
C GLN A 171 3.31 -19.53 -26.31
N GLY A 172 2.26 -18.77 -26.59
CA GLY A 172 0.87 -19.10 -26.23
C GLY A 172 0.22 -18.07 -25.31
N ARG A 173 -0.87 -18.48 -24.64
CA ARG A 173 -1.71 -17.56 -23.84
C ARG A 173 -1.01 -17.15 -22.54
N VAL A 174 -0.67 -15.87 -22.40
CA VAL A 174 -0.04 -15.29 -21.20
C VAL A 174 -1.01 -14.45 -20.38
N ILE A 175 -0.75 -14.31 -19.09
CA ILE A 175 -1.44 -13.35 -18.22
C ILE A 175 -0.52 -12.13 -18.04
N ARG A 176 -1.11 -10.95 -18.13
CA ARG A 176 -0.48 -9.67 -17.86
C ARG A 176 -1.39 -8.82 -16.99
N GLU A 177 -0.80 -7.87 -16.32
CA GLU A 177 -1.48 -6.99 -15.39
C GLU A 177 -0.88 -5.60 -15.53
N PRO A 178 -1.61 -4.65 -16.12
CA PRO A 178 -1.23 -3.24 -16.06
C PRO A 178 -1.65 -2.64 -14.72
N ASP A 179 -0.95 -1.59 -14.29
CA ASP A 179 -1.35 -0.85 -13.09
C ASP A 179 -2.72 -0.22 -13.27
N PHE A 180 -2.96 0.45 -14.41
CA PHE A 180 -4.27 0.97 -14.80
C PHE A 180 -4.59 0.70 -16.26
N LEU A 181 -5.74 0.05 -16.51
CA LEU A 181 -6.41 0.08 -17.81
C LEU A 181 -7.50 1.16 -17.79
N ILE A 182 -7.41 2.14 -18.70
CA ILE A 182 -8.25 3.34 -18.69
C ILE A 182 -9.05 3.42 -19.99
N CYS A 183 -10.34 3.74 -19.88
CA CYS A 183 -11.21 4.03 -21.00
C CYS A 183 -11.69 5.49 -20.93
N HIS A 184 -11.25 6.31 -21.89
CA HIS A 184 -11.67 7.69 -22.03
C HIS A 184 -12.29 7.90 -23.40
N ARG A 185 -13.57 8.31 -23.43
CA ARG A 185 -14.32 8.59 -24.67
C ARG A 185 -14.24 7.45 -25.70
N GLY A 186 -14.31 6.21 -25.22
CA GLY A 186 -14.23 4.99 -26.04
C GLY A 186 -12.81 4.60 -26.46
N LYS A 187 -11.78 5.37 -26.09
CA LYS A 187 -10.37 5.08 -26.35
C LYS A 187 -9.76 4.38 -25.13
N TRP A 188 -9.01 3.32 -25.38
CA TRP A 188 -8.38 2.52 -24.33
C TRP A 188 -6.88 2.75 -24.28
N GLY A 189 -6.34 2.92 -23.06
CA GLY A 189 -4.91 3.07 -22.81
C GLY A 189 -4.50 2.46 -21.48
N ILE A 190 -3.20 2.25 -21.32
CA ILE A 190 -2.58 1.76 -20.09
C ILE A 190 -1.67 2.84 -19.51
N LEU A 191 -1.81 3.08 -18.21
CA LEU A 191 -0.92 3.92 -17.41
C LEU A 191 -0.19 3.01 -16.41
N GLU A 192 1.14 2.98 -16.48
CA GLU A 192 2.02 2.23 -15.57
C GLU A 192 2.75 3.22 -14.64
N VAL A 193 2.90 2.86 -13.36
CA VAL A 193 3.56 3.67 -12.33
C VAL A 193 4.93 3.07 -12.02
N ASP A 194 5.99 3.71 -12.50
CA ASP A 194 7.36 3.22 -12.36
C ASP A 194 8.01 3.72 -11.05
N GLY A 195 8.50 2.81 -10.20
CA GLY A 195 9.23 3.19 -8.98
C GLY A 195 9.81 2.03 -8.16
N VAL A 196 10.84 2.32 -7.35
CA VAL A 196 11.47 1.38 -6.40
C VAL A 196 10.57 1.29 -5.13
N PRO A 197 10.29 0.10 -4.55
CA PRO A 197 10.99 -1.18 -4.70
C PRO A 197 10.41 -2.17 -5.72
N TYR A 198 9.29 -1.85 -6.38
CA TYR A 198 8.56 -2.83 -7.20
C TYR A 198 8.94 -2.82 -8.70
N HIS A 199 9.63 -1.77 -9.18
CA HIS A 199 10.10 -1.64 -10.56
C HIS A 199 11.58 -1.23 -10.60
N PRO A 200 12.54 -2.16 -10.48
CA PRO A 200 13.95 -1.84 -10.67
C PRO A 200 14.21 -1.41 -12.12
N PRO A 201 15.06 -0.39 -12.37
CA PRO A 201 15.33 0.18 -13.70
C PRO A 201 16.02 -0.75 -14.71
N GLN A 202 16.14 -2.05 -14.42
CA GLN A 202 16.84 -3.06 -15.22
C GLN A 202 15.91 -3.91 -16.11
N ARG A 203 14.71 -3.40 -16.46
CA ARG A 203 13.73 -4.16 -17.27
C ARG A 203 13.29 -3.50 -18.58
N THR A 204 13.97 -2.47 -19.08
CA THR A 204 13.59 -1.74 -20.31
C THR A 204 13.22 -2.66 -21.50
N THR A 205 13.95 -3.76 -21.73
CA THR A 205 13.62 -4.73 -22.80
C THR A 205 12.38 -5.58 -22.49
N GLN A 206 12.19 -6.00 -21.24
CA GLN A 206 11.02 -6.78 -20.80
C GLN A 206 9.75 -5.91 -20.75
N ASP A 207 9.90 -4.63 -20.43
CA ASP A 207 8.81 -3.64 -20.42
C ASP A 207 8.37 -3.33 -21.85
N HIS A 208 9.30 -3.15 -22.79
CA HIS A 208 8.96 -3.03 -24.21
C HIS A 208 8.27 -4.26 -24.80
N GLU A 209 8.66 -5.48 -24.39
CA GLU A 209 7.95 -6.69 -24.79
C GLU A 209 6.56 -6.81 -24.15
N ARG A 210 6.40 -6.35 -22.90
CA ARG A 210 5.10 -6.26 -22.21
C ARG A 210 4.14 -5.34 -22.95
N ASP A 211 4.58 -4.13 -23.26
CA ASP A 211 3.73 -3.11 -23.89
C ASP A 211 3.28 -3.55 -25.27
N ARG A 212 4.20 -4.15 -26.04
CA ARG A 212 3.93 -4.66 -27.39
C ARG A 212 2.82 -5.69 -27.40
N LEU A 213 2.69 -6.52 -26.36
CA LEU A 213 1.60 -7.51 -26.28
C LEU A 213 0.23 -6.84 -26.19
N PHE A 214 0.09 -5.78 -25.39
CA PHE A 214 -1.15 -5.02 -25.30
C PHE A 214 -1.43 -4.26 -26.61
N GLN A 215 -0.40 -3.67 -27.21
CA GLN A 215 -0.51 -2.98 -28.50
C GLN A 215 -0.98 -3.89 -29.63
N GLN A 216 -0.50 -5.14 -29.68
CA GLN A 216 -0.97 -6.14 -30.64
C GLN A 216 -2.46 -6.47 -30.49
N HIS A 217 -3.06 -6.20 -29.32
CA HIS A 217 -4.48 -6.40 -29.04
C HIS A 217 -5.28 -5.09 -29.12
N GLY A 218 -4.71 -4.04 -29.72
CA GLY A 218 -5.42 -2.80 -30.05
C GLY A 218 -5.30 -1.68 -29.02
N ILE A 219 -4.60 -1.88 -27.90
CA ILE A 219 -4.32 -0.82 -26.93
C ILE A 219 -3.14 0.02 -27.42
N ARG A 220 -3.41 1.14 -28.10
CA ARG A 220 -2.39 1.95 -28.76
C ARG A 220 -1.54 2.79 -27.80
N THR A 221 -2.08 3.14 -26.64
CA THR A 221 -1.41 3.99 -25.66
C THR A 221 -1.01 3.15 -24.46
N VAL A 222 0.29 3.01 -24.25
CA VAL A 222 0.88 2.51 -23.00
C VAL A 222 1.88 3.57 -22.57
N THR A 223 1.74 4.12 -21.37
CA THR A 223 2.57 5.24 -20.90
C THR A 223 2.99 5.01 -19.46
N HIS A 224 4.29 5.15 -19.24
CA HIS A 224 4.91 5.00 -17.94
C HIS A 224 5.16 6.37 -17.32
N TYR A 225 4.87 6.50 -16.04
CA TYR A 225 5.11 7.70 -15.27
C TYR A 225 5.91 7.38 -14.01
N ASP A 226 6.83 8.28 -13.64
CA ASP A 226 7.60 8.14 -12.42
C ASP A 226 6.68 8.22 -11.18
N SER A 227 6.87 7.29 -10.24
CA SER A 227 6.09 7.17 -9.02
C SER A 227 6.11 8.43 -8.15
N THR A 228 7.19 9.22 -8.19
CA THR A 228 7.30 10.50 -7.48
C THR A 228 6.35 11.51 -8.12
N GLU A 229 6.33 11.60 -9.46
CA GLU A 229 5.43 12.49 -10.19
C GLU A 229 3.95 12.09 -10.00
N CYS A 230 3.67 10.78 -10.07
CA CYS A 230 2.34 10.23 -9.78
C CYS A 230 1.87 10.55 -8.36
N TYR A 231 2.78 10.57 -7.37
CA TYR A 231 2.43 10.83 -5.99
C TYR A 231 2.17 12.31 -5.71
N PHE A 232 3.06 13.19 -6.20
CA PHE A 232 2.99 14.63 -5.88
C PHE A 232 2.11 15.43 -6.83
N THR A 233 1.92 14.98 -8.07
CA THR A 233 1.14 15.68 -9.10
C THR A 233 0.18 14.78 -9.89
N PRO A 234 -0.67 13.96 -9.22
CA PRO A 234 -1.51 12.96 -9.88
C PRO A 234 -2.51 13.57 -10.88
N GLU A 235 -3.10 14.74 -10.59
CA GLU A 235 -4.04 15.38 -11.51
C GLU A 235 -3.39 15.84 -12.82
N LYS A 236 -2.11 16.24 -12.76
CA LYS A 236 -1.32 16.60 -13.94
C LYS A 236 -1.05 15.36 -14.79
N VAL A 237 -0.54 14.30 -14.16
CA VAL A 237 -0.26 13.00 -14.81
C VAL A 237 -1.51 12.47 -15.52
N VAL A 238 -2.64 12.42 -14.83
CA VAL A 238 -3.91 11.96 -15.42
C VAL A 238 -4.33 12.87 -16.58
N SER A 239 -4.24 14.19 -16.45
CA SER A 239 -4.64 15.10 -17.52
C SER A 239 -3.76 14.97 -18.76
N GLU A 240 -2.46 14.78 -18.58
CA GLU A 240 -1.50 14.52 -19.68
C GLU A 240 -1.78 13.18 -20.35
N PHE A 241 -1.98 12.12 -19.57
CA PHE A 241 -2.31 10.79 -20.09
C PHE A 241 -3.58 10.82 -20.94
N LEU A 242 -4.65 11.44 -20.44
CA LEU A 242 -5.92 11.56 -21.17
C LEU A 242 -5.74 12.36 -22.47
N ALA A 243 -4.91 13.40 -22.47
CA ALA A 243 -4.60 14.18 -23.67
C ALA A 243 -3.78 13.38 -24.70
N ILE A 244 -2.89 12.49 -24.27
CA ILE A 244 -2.18 11.54 -25.14
C ILE A 244 -3.17 10.54 -25.73
N LEU A 245 -4.03 9.97 -24.89
CA LEU A 245 -5.03 8.99 -25.29
C LEU A 245 -6.01 9.56 -26.32
N ASP A 246 -6.43 10.82 -26.15
CA ASP A 246 -7.27 11.54 -27.10
C ASP A 246 -6.62 11.70 -28.49
N LYS A 247 -5.29 11.69 -28.60
CA LYS A 247 -4.55 11.81 -29.88
C LYS A 247 -4.21 10.48 -30.52
N ALA A 248 -4.30 9.36 -29.79
CA ALA A 248 -3.83 8.05 -30.25
C ALA A 248 -4.82 7.30 -31.16
N TYR A 249 -6.07 7.75 -31.22
CA TYR A 249 -7.16 7.15 -32.01
C TYR A 249 -7.89 8.18 -32.84
#